data_AF-A0A349SKY4-F1
#
_entry.id   AF-A0A349SKY4-F1
#
_cell.length_a   1.000
_cell.length_b   1.000
_cell.length_c   1.000
_cell.angle_alpha   90.00
_cell.angle_beta   90.00
_cell.angle_gamma   90.00
#
_symmetry.space_group_name_H-M   'P 1'
#
loop_
_entity.id
_entity.type
_entity.pdbx_description
1 polymer ?
#
loop_
_entity_poly.entity_id
_entity_poly.type
_entity_poly.pdbx_seq_one_letter_code
_entity_poly.pdbx_strand_id
1 'polypeptide(L)'
;MFGDILSDAAAMLTGSIGMLPSASLDKDNKGMYEPCHGSAPDIAGKGLANPLATILSAAMMLRYSLGYGATADRLEAAVSKVLDLGYRTADICTDGSQKVSTAQMGEAVLNTVKSSS
;
A
#
# COMPACT_ATOMS: atom_id res chain seq x y z
N MET A 1 23.42 1.71 -4.13
CA MET A 1 24.01 2.46 -2.99
C MET A 1 23.39 3.84 -2.79
N PHE A 2 23.25 4.71 -3.81
CA PHE A 2 22.51 5.98 -3.63
C PHE A 2 20.98 5.80 -3.62
N GLY A 3 20.46 4.75 -4.28
CA GLY A 3 19.04 4.41 -4.29
C GLY A 3 18.47 4.20 -2.89
N ASP A 4 19.07 3.29 -2.11
CA ASP A 4 18.61 2.96 -0.74
C ASP A 4 18.55 4.19 0.19
N ILE A 5 19.56 5.05 0.14
CA ILE A 5 19.63 6.24 0.99
C ILE A 5 18.54 7.25 0.63
N LEU A 6 18.29 7.44 -0.68
CA LEU A 6 17.28 8.38 -1.15
C LEU A 6 15.85 7.83 -0.99
N SER A 7 15.66 6.52 -1.16
CA SER A 7 14.36 5.88 -0.92
C SER A 7 13.98 5.92 0.55
N ASP A 8 14.91 5.70 1.47
CA ASP A 8 14.65 5.78 2.91
C ASP A 8 14.36 7.22 3.37
N ALA A 9 15.04 8.21 2.78
CA ALA A 9 14.75 9.62 3.04
C ALA A 9 13.37 10.05 2.51
N ALA A 10 12.98 9.58 1.31
CA ALA A 10 11.66 9.82 0.74
C ALA A 10 10.55 9.11 1.52
N ALA A 11 10.85 7.92 2.06
CA ALA A 11 9.95 7.12 2.89
C ALA A 11 9.56 7.82 4.20
N MET A 12 10.53 8.50 4.82
CA MET A 12 10.30 9.31 6.01
C MET A 12 9.50 10.58 5.72
N LEU A 13 9.64 11.13 4.51
CA LEU A 13 9.02 12.41 4.13
C LEU A 13 7.49 12.30 3.95
N THR A 14 6.98 11.12 3.55
CA THR A 14 5.55 10.84 3.42
C THR A 14 4.89 10.46 4.75
N GLY A 15 5.66 10.34 5.83
CA GLY A 15 5.17 10.10 7.19
C GLY A 15 4.75 8.66 7.50
N SER A 16 4.86 7.72 6.55
CA SER A 16 4.63 6.29 6.82
C SER A 16 5.35 5.35 5.87
N ILE A 17 6.27 4.55 6.42
CA ILE A 17 6.91 3.42 5.72
C ILE A 17 5.86 2.36 5.30
N GLY A 18 4.78 2.20 6.09
CA GLY A 18 3.73 1.21 5.87
C GLY A 18 2.90 1.43 4.61
N MET A 19 3.14 2.53 3.88
CA MET A 19 2.43 2.90 2.66
C MET A 19 3.26 2.75 1.38
N LEU A 20 4.55 2.40 1.47
CA LEU A 20 5.45 2.46 0.33
C LEU A 20 5.49 1.12 -0.42
N PRO A 21 5.03 1.08 -1.67
CA PRO A 21 5.24 -0.08 -2.53
C PRO A 21 6.64 -0.03 -3.16
N SER A 22 7.16 -1.20 -3.56
CA SER A 22 8.37 -1.33 -4.37
C SER A 22 8.16 -2.28 -5.54
N ALA A 23 8.96 -2.07 -6.59
CA ALA A 23 9.04 -2.96 -7.74
C ALA A 23 10.49 -3.10 -8.20
N SER A 24 10.92 -4.34 -8.39
CA SER A 24 12.19 -4.68 -9.04
C SER A 24 11.89 -5.31 -10.39
N LEU A 25 12.14 -4.57 -11.48
CA LEU A 25 11.80 -4.95 -12.86
C LEU A 25 13.04 -5.40 -13.64
N ASP A 26 12.88 -6.43 -14.47
CA ASP A 26 13.83 -6.78 -15.53
C ASP A 26 13.60 -5.94 -16.80
N LYS A 27 14.44 -6.15 -17.82
CA LYS A 27 14.37 -5.41 -19.10
C LYS A 27 13.08 -5.62 -19.89
N ASP A 28 12.33 -6.68 -19.58
CA ASP A 28 11.09 -7.07 -20.27
C ASP A 28 9.86 -6.80 -19.38
N ASN A 29 10.01 -5.92 -18.38
CA ASN A 29 8.98 -5.52 -17.41
C ASN A 29 8.39 -6.66 -16.58
N LYS A 30 9.09 -7.79 -16.44
CA LYS A 30 8.76 -8.79 -15.41
C LYS A 30 9.46 -8.40 -14.12
N GLY A 31 8.78 -8.53 -12.99
CA GLY A 31 9.38 -8.08 -11.74
C GLY A 31 8.83 -8.72 -10.49
N MET A 32 9.55 -8.46 -9.41
CA MET A 32 9.15 -8.73 -8.05
C MET A 32 8.54 -7.47 -7.44
N TYR A 33 7.37 -7.60 -6.86
CA TYR A 33 6.61 -6.50 -6.26
C TYR A 33 6.38 -6.82 -4.80
N GLU A 34 6.85 -5.95 -3.92
CA GLU A 34 6.79 -6.16 -2.48
C GLU A 34 6.55 -4.83 -1.74
N PRO A 35 6.00 -4.85 -0.52
CA PRO A 35 5.99 -3.66 0.31
C PRO A 35 7.40 -3.35 0.82
N CYS A 36 7.73 -2.07 1.02
CA CYS A 36 9.02 -1.69 1.61
C CYS A 36 9.13 -2.06 3.11
N HIS A 37 8.01 -2.29 3.79
CA HIS A 37 8.03 -2.64 5.21
C HIS A 37 8.50 -4.08 5.43
N GLY A 38 9.20 -4.32 6.54
CA GLY A 38 9.63 -5.65 6.96
C GLY A 38 8.47 -6.55 7.43
N SER A 39 8.81 -7.73 7.96
CA SER A 39 7.84 -8.75 8.38
C SER A 39 7.06 -8.44 9.66
N ALA A 40 7.52 -7.46 10.46
CA ALA A 40 6.91 -7.04 11.72
C ALA A 40 6.42 -8.23 12.60
N PRO A 41 7.35 -9.10 13.05
CA PRO A 41 7.01 -10.38 13.69
C PRO A 41 6.27 -10.20 15.04
N ASP A 42 6.46 -9.05 15.68
CA ASP A 42 5.80 -8.63 16.91
C ASP A 42 4.28 -8.41 16.76
N ILE A 43 3.79 -8.11 15.55
CA ILE A 43 2.36 -7.93 15.25
C ILE A 43 1.75 -9.06 14.40
N ALA A 44 2.53 -10.07 14.06
CA ALA A 44 2.07 -11.23 13.30
C ALA A 44 0.88 -11.91 14.01
N GLY A 45 -0.18 -12.22 13.24
CA GLY A 45 -1.39 -12.85 13.77
C GLY A 45 -2.32 -11.94 14.59
N LYS A 46 -1.96 -10.67 14.83
CA LYS A 46 -2.77 -9.74 15.63
C LYS A 46 -3.74 -8.88 14.81
N GLY A 47 -3.70 -8.98 13.48
CA GLY A 47 -4.55 -8.17 12.58
C GLY A 47 -4.27 -6.67 12.66
N LEU A 48 -3.03 -6.28 13.00
CA LEU A 48 -2.62 -4.88 13.15
C LEU A 48 -1.79 -4.36 11.97
N ALA A 49 -1.32 -5.25 11.09
CA ALA A 49 -0.49 -4.89 9.96
C ALA A 49 -1.23 -3.98 8.98
N ASN A 50 -0.53 -3.02 8.39
CA ASN A 50 -1.06 -2.19 7.33
C ASN A 50 -1.00 -2.93 5.98
N PRO A 51 -2.14 -3.26 5.34
CA PRO A 51 -2.11 -3.97 4.07
C PRO A 51 -1.84 -3.05 2.86
N LEU A 52 -1.84 -1.73 3.05
CA LEU A 52 -1.89 -0.77 1.94
C LEU A 52 -0.64 -0.77 1.08
N ALA A 53 0.57 -0.90 1.65
CA ALA A 53 1.79 -1.02 0.85
C ALA A 53 1.73 -2.23 -0.10
N THR A 54 1.34 -3.41 0.41
CA THR A 54 1.21 -4.62 -0.42
C THR A 54 0.15 -4.46 -1.51
N ILE A 55 -0.98 -3.81 -1.21
CA ILE A 55 -2.03 -3.51 -2.18
C ILE A 55 -1.49 -2.59 -3.28
N LEU A 56 -0.73 -1.55 -2.93
CA LEU A 56 -0.11 -0.64 -3.89
C LEU A 56 1.00 -1.33 -4.71
N SER A 57 1.75 -2.28 -4.13
CA SER A 57 2.69 -3.11 -4.89
C SER A 57 1.97 -3.97 -5.92
N ALA A 58 0.77 -4.47 -5.62
CA ALA A 58 -0.07 -5.14 -6.60
C ALA A 58 -0.59 -4.19 -7.69
N ALA A 59 -0.86 -2.91 -7.36
CA ALA A 59 -1.18 -1.89 -8.37
C ALA A 59 0.00 -1.67 -9.33
N MET A 60 1.23 -1.57 -8.82
CA MET A 60 2.44 -1.52 -9.64
C MET A 60 2.56 -2.74 -10.55
N MET A 61 2.29 -3.95 -10.04
CA MET A 61 2.30 -5.19 -10.84
C MET A 61 1.30 -5.14 -11.99
N LEU A 62 0.07 -4.71 -11.71
CA LEU A 62 -0.98 -4.54 -12.73
C LEU A 62 -0.53 -3.57 -13.82
N ARG A 63 0.09 -2.45 -13.43
CA ARG A 63 0.56 -1.41 -14.35
C ARG A 63 1.74 -1.86 -15.20
N TYR A 64 2.82 -2.31 -14.57
CA TYR A 64 4.11 -2.49 -15.24
C TYR A 64 4.26 -3.87 -15.90
N SER A 65 3.82 -4.95 -15.25
CA SER A 65 3.99 -6.30 -15.80
C SER A 65 2.78 -6.81 -16.59
N LEU A 66 1.57 -6.36 -16.26
CA LEU A 66 0.34 -6.97 -16.79
C LEU A 66 -0.43 -6.07 -17.76
N GLY A 67 -0.03 -4.81 -17.93
CA GLY A 67 -0.66 -3.87 -18.86
C GLY A 67 -2.07 -3.40 -18.44
N TYR A 68 -2.49 -3.66 -17.20
CA TYR A 68 -3.80 -3.27 -16.66
C TYR A 68 -3.73 -1.90 -15.96
N GLY A 69 -3.27 -0.88 -16.67
CA GLY A 69 -3.10 0.48 -16.12
C GLY A 69 -4.37 1.06 -15.51
N ALA A 70 -5.51 0.94 -16.21
CA ALA A 70 -6.79 1.44 -15.70
C ALA A 70 -7.23 0.72 -14.40
N THR A 71 -6.92 -0.57 -14.25
CA THR A 71 -7.21 -1.31 -13.01
C THR A 71 -6.28 -0.86 -11.88
N ALA A 72 -5.01 -0.58 -12.18
CA ALA A 72 -4.07 0.00 -11.22
C ALA A 72 -4.53 1.38 -10.73
N ASP A 73 -4.94 2.27 -11.65
CA ASP A 73 -5.46 3.61 -11.31
C ASP A 73 -6.68 3.51 -10.38
N ARG A 74 -7.60 2.56 -10.65
CA ARG A 74 -8.77 2.31 -9.79
C ARG A 74 -8.39 1.85 -8.39
N LEU A 75 -7.37 1.00 -8.28
CA LEU A 75 -6.90 0.49 -6.99
C LEU A 75 -6.22 1.60 -6.17
N GLU A 76 -5.36 2.40 -6.81
CA GLU A 76 -4.70 3.56 -6.21
C GLU A 76 -5.74 4.60 -5.74
N ALA A 77 -6.74 4.91 -6.57
CA ALA A 77 -7.83 5.82 -6.21
C ALA A 77 -8.68 5.29 -5.04
N ALA A 78 -8.92 3.97 -4.99
CA ALA A 78 -9.64 3.36 -3.88
C ALA A 78 -8.87 3.47 -2.56
N VAL A 79 -7.55 3.25 -2.58
CA VAL A 79 -6.70 3.46 -1.40
C VAL A 79 -6.74 4.92 -0.96
N SER A 80 -6.59 5.88 -1.88
CA SER A 80 -6.70 7.32 -1.57
C SER A 80 -8.03 7.65 -0.91
N LYS A 81 -9.15 7.19 -1.49
CA LYS A 81 -10.49 7.47 -0.97
C LYS A 81 -10.74 6.86 0.41
N VAL A 82 -10.24 5.64 0.68
CA VAL A 82 -10.33 5.04 2.02
C VAL A 82 -9.56 5.88 3.04
N LEU A 83 -8.40 6.43 2.65
CA LEU A 83 -7.65 7.33 3.52
C LEU A 83 -8.37 8.68 3.70
N ASP A 84 -9.03 9.21 2.67
CA ASP A 84 -9.83 10.44 2.77
C ASP A 84 -11.06 10.27 3.68
N LEU A 85 -11.63 9.06 3.73
CA LEU A 85 -12.69 8.68 4.67
C LEU A 85 -12.20 8.52 6.12
N GLY A 86 -10.90 8.70 6.38
CA GLY A 86 -10.32 8.72 7.72
C GLY A 86 -9.91 7.35 8.28
N TYR A 87 -10.02 6.27 7.50
CA TYR A 87 -9.57 4.93 7.93
C TYR A 87 -8.05 4.89 8.07
N ARG A 88 -7.55 4.41 9.21
CA ARG A 88 -6.11 4.27 9.47
C ARG A 88 -5.81 2.95 10.20
N THR A 89 -4.75 2.26 9.82
CA THR A 89 -4.18 1.15 10.60
C THR A 89 -3.30 1.70 11.72
N ALA A 90 -2.86 0.84 12.63
CA ALA A 90 -2.19 1.24 13.87
C ALA A 90 -0.92 2.10 13.66
N ASP A 91 -0.21 1.89 12.56
CA ASP A 91 1.03 2.57 12.16
C ASP A 91 0.82 4.01 11.62
N ILE A 92 -0.37 4.32 11.09
CA ILE A 92 -0.72 5.63 10.49
C ILE A 92 -1.86 6.33 11.20
N CYS A 93 -2.26 5.83 12.37
CA CYS A 93 -3.36 6.37 13.15
C CYS A 93 -2.97 7.71 13.78
N THR A 94 -3.74 8.75 13.50
CA THR A 94 -3.62 10.08 14.14
C THR A 94 -4.88 10.41 14.93
N ASP A 95 -4.82 11.41 15.81
CA ASP A 95 -6.00 11.89 16.53
C ASP A 95 -7.12 12.30 15.54
N GLY A 96 -8.35 11.85 15.82
CA GLY A 96 -9.50 12.07 14.95
C GLY A 96 -9.65 11.10 13.77
N SER A 97 -8.71 10.17 13.56
CA SER A 97 -8.84 9.11 12.54
C SER A 97 -9.60 7.88 13.06
N GLN A 98 -10.20 7.11 12.14
CA GLN A 98 -10.85 5.85 12.45
C GLN A 98 -9.84 4.71 12.40
N LYS A 99 -9.37 4.28 13.57
CA LYS A 99 -8.49 3.13 13.70
C LYS A 99 -9.20 1.84 13.28
N VAL A 100 -8.60 1.08 12.37
CA VAL A 100 -9.12 -0.20 11.88
C VAL A 100 -8.06 -1.30 11.85
N SER A 101 -8.52 -2.56 11.84
CA SER A 101 -7.67 -3.73 11.68
C SER A 101 -7.22 -3.93 10.22
N THR A 102 -6.25 -4.83 9.99
CA THR A 102 -5.81 -5.24 8.65
C THR A 102 -6.99 -5.67 7.77
N ALA A 103 -7.88 -6.51 8.31
CA ALA A 103 -9.02 -7.03 7.56
C ALA A 103 -10.04 -5.94 7.23
N GLN A 104 -10.35 -5.07 8.19
CA GLN A 104 -11.26 -3.94 7.99
C GLN A 104 -10.71 -2.94 6.97
N MET A 105 -9.41 -2.68 6.98
CA MET A 105 -8.75 -1.84 5.96
C MET A 105 -8.87 -2.47 4.57
N GLY A 106 -8.57 -3.77 4.44
CA GLY A 106 -8.70 -4.49 3.17
C GLY A 106 -10.15 -4.49 2.65
N GLU A 107 -11.12 -4.68 3.54
CA GLU A 107 -12.55 -4.64 3.20
C GLU A 107 -12.99 -3.24 2.74
N ALA A 108 -12.53 -2.17 3.41
CA ALA A 108 -12.81 -0.80 3.00
C ALA A 108 -12.29 -0.51 1.59
N VAL A 109 -11.08 -0.96 1.26
CA VAL A 109 -10.51 -0.83 -0.09
C VAL A 109 -11.33 -1.62 -1.09
N LEU A 110 -11.65 -2.89 -0.79
CA LEU A 110 -12.45 -3.76 -1.67
C LEU A 110 -13.82 -3.15 -1.99
N ASN A 111 -14.52 -2.64 -0.97
CA ASN A 111 -15.82 -2.02 -1.14
C ASN A 111 -15.72 -0.76 -2.01
N THR A 112 -14.69 0.05 -1.80
CA THR A 112 -14.45 1.26 -2.60
C THR A 112 -14.18 0.96 -4.07
N VAL A 113 -13.42 -0.10 -4.37
CA VAL A 113 -13.18 -0.57 -5.75
C VAL A 113 -14.50 -1.00 -6.40
N LYS A 114 -15.32 -1.79 -5.69
CA LYS A 114 -16.61 -2.31 -6.18
C LYS A 114 -17.61 -1.20 -6.48
N SER A 115 -17.74 -0.21 -5.59
CA SER A 115 -18.66 0.91 -5.75
C SER A 115 -18.30 1.90 -6.85
N SER A 116 -17.11 1.77 -7.45
CA SER A 116 -16.63 2.60 -8.56
C SER A 116 -16.78 1.87 -9.92
N SER A 117 -17.70 0.91 -10.01
CA SER A 117 -18.01 0.12 -11.23
C SER A 117 -19.36 0.50 -11.81
#